data_AF-A0A0D9P4P3-F1
#
_entry.id   AF-A0A0D9P4P3-F1
#
_cell.length_a   1.000
_cell.length_b   1.000
_cell.length_c   1.000
_cell.angle_alpha   90.00
_cell.angle_beta   90.00
_cell.angle_gamma   90.00
#
_symmetry.space_group_name_H-M   'P 1'
#
loop_
_entity.id
_entity.type
_entity.pdbx_description
1 polymer ?
#
loop_
_entity_poly.entity_id
_entity_poly.type
_entity_poly.pdbx_seq_one_letter_code
_entity_poly.pdbx_strand_id
1 'polypeptide(L)'
;MTKQSFALTITVMTHIWGPALVRISGDESVAGQILATPGGGVEFKFPERMVMIANHQIYTDWLYLWWVGYANRPGMHGHIYIILKESLKYIPFIGTGMMFYGFIYMSRKMATDQPRLAYRLNKLKQKKIDPSGRAYFDPMWLLLFPEGTNLSRNGRKKSSQWAEKNGLKDPDHVMLPRSTGIFFCLNELKDTVDYVYDCTVAYEGIPRGKYGEEIFGLASTYFQGRPPKSVNLYWRRFRLADIPLNDQKEFDIWLRDQWYKKDALMEEYLKKGRFPALTGGKTEYVETEVKTRHPWEILQIFTVVGTAGLLWHNVRKFLSTIAAKVGVMKISLVFAAMKSLDETLSVIQLLLNPIAGNDAVSPTQVGPSFSVGKPSYGILIGSRVHHQSKRGERRAISRCASKSGGAARLWSLAAPFRVDIDKTTGIRTLCVK
;
A
#
# COMPACT_ATOMS: atom_id res chain seq x y z
N MET A 1 -13.10 -8.05 12.12
CA MET A 1 -13.86 -8.38 10.90
C MET A 1 -13.40 -7.58 9.69
N THR A 2 -13.85 -6.34 9.43
CA THR A 2 -13.58 -5.66 8.13
C THR A 2 -12.10 -5.54 7.76
N LYS A 3 -11.25 -5.11 8.69
CA LYS A 3 -9.79 -5.06 8.49
C LYS A 3 -9.17 -6.44 8.22
N GLN A 4 -9.69 -7.49 8.87
CA GLN A 4 -9.19 -8.85 8.68
C GLN A 4 -9.54 -9.35 7.28
N SER A 5 -10.80 -9.20 6.88
CA SER A 5 -11.29 -9.55 5.54
C SER A 5 -10.50 -8.81 4.46
N PHE A 6 -10.28 -7.50 4.63
CA PHE A 6 -9.49 -6.73 3.68
C PHE A 6 -8.04 -7.20 3.60
N ALA A 7 -7.40 -7.48 4.74
CA ALA A 7 -6.04 -8.00 4.77
C ALA A 7 -5.91 -9.36 4.06
N LEU A 8 -6.91 -10.25 4.22
CA LEU A 8 -6.98 -11.51 3.49
C LEU A 8 -7.13 -11.27 1.97
N THR A 9 -8.05 -10.38 1.58
CA THR A 9 -8.23 -9.99 0.17
C THR A 9 -6.92 -9.51 -0.43
N ILE A 10 -6.28 -8.50 0.15
CA ILE A 10 -5.03 -7.95 -0.39
C ILE A 10 -3.91 -8.97 -0.39
N THR A 11 -3.81 -9.85 0.62
CA THR A 11 -2.79 -10.91 0.67
C THR A 11 -2.94 -11.85 -0.52
N VAL A 12 -4.17 -12.31 -0.80
CA VAL A 12 -4.45 -13.19 -1.94
C VAL A 12 -4.24 -12.45 -3.27
N MET A 13 -4.68 -11.20 -3.38
CA MET A 13 -4.44 -10.39 -4.59
C MET A 13 -2.94 -10.21 -4.87
N THR A 14 -2.14 -9.91 -3.84
CA THR A 14 -0.68 -9.79 -3.97
C THR A 14 -0.06 -11.13 -4.33
N HIS A 15 -0.52 -12.24 -3.75
CA HIS A 15 -0.02 -13.56 -4.10
C HIS A 15 -0.25 -13.91 -5.58
N ILE A 16 -1.44 -13.60 -6.12
CA ILE A 16 -1.84 -13.96 -7.48
C ILE A 16 -1.23 -13.01 -8.52
N TRP A 17 -1.31 -11.70 -8.29
CA TRP A 17 -1.01 -10.69 -9.32
C TRP A 17 0.31 -9.97 -9.12
N GLY A 18 0.90 -10.03 -7.93
CA GLY A 18 2.19 -9.41 -7.63
C GLY A 18 3.11 -10.31 -6.79
N PRO A 19 3.32 -11.58 -7.19
CA PRO A 19 4.17 -12.48 -6.43
C PRO A 19 5.59 -11.91 -6.35
N ALA A 20 6.11 -11.87 -5.12
CA ALA A 20 7.45 -11.38 -4.84
C ALA A 20 8.03 -12.21 -3.69
N LEU A 21 9.32 -12.55 -3.81
CA LEU A 21 10.06 -13.18 -2.73
C LEU A 21 10.20 -12.19 -1.57
N VAL A 22 9.64 -12.51 -0.42
CA VAL A 22 9.81 -11.74 0.81
C VAL A 22 10.97 -12.34 1.61
N ARG A 23 12.03 -11.55 1.79
CA ARG A 23 13.19 -11.92 2.59
C ARG A 23 13.21 -11.12 3.88
N ILE A 24 13.29 -11.81 5.01
CA ILE A 24 13.11 -11.22 6.33
C ILE A 24 14.33 -11.52 7.17
N SER A 25 14.90 -10.47 7.76
CA SER A 25 15.93 -10.56 8.79
C SER A 25 15.76 -9.44 9.82
N GLY A 26 16.65 -9.39 10.81
CA GLY A 26 16.61 -8.39 11.87
C GLY A 26 17.79 -8.51 12.82
N ASP A 27 17.97 -7.48 13.63
CA ASP A 27 19.04 -7.42 14.62
C ASP A 27 18.72 -8.24 15.89
N GLU A 28 19.66 -8.23 16.84
CA GLU A 28 19.53 -8.91 18.13
C GLU A 28 18.29 -8.49 18.93
N SER A 29 17.77 -7.29 18.70
CA SER A 29 16.62 -6.80 19.46
C SER A 29 15.38 -7.63 19.15
N VAL A 30 15.20 -8.11 17.92
CA VAL A 30 14.06 -8.95 17.49
C VAL A 30 14.38 -10.45 17.47
N ALA A 31 15.49 -10.86 18.08
CA ALA A 31 15.90 -12.27 18.15
C ALA A 31 14.78 -13.14 18.74
N GLY A 32 14.53 -14.29 18.11
CA GLY A 32 13.46 -15.21 18.51
C GLY A 32 12.04 -14.77 18.15
N GLN A 33 11.85 -13.58 17.56
CA GLN A 33 10.51 -13.09 17.18
C GLN A 33 10.14 -13.32 15.71
N ILE A 34 11.09 -13.77 14.88
CA ILE A 34 10.91 -14.03 13.45
C ILE A 34 11.27 -15.48 13.21
N LEU A 35 10.27 -16.31 12.91
CA LEU A 35 10.41 -17.77 12.84
C LEU A 35 9.98 -18.27 11.47
N ALA A 36 10.84 -19.06 10.82
CA ALA A 36 10.43 -19.84 9.64
C ALA A 36 9.44 -20.93 10.06
N THR A 37 8.38 -21.13 9.27
CA THR A 37 7.43 -22.22 9.50
C THR A 37 7.80 -23.45 8.66
N PRO A 38 7.46 -24.68 9.11
CA PRO A 38 7.76 -25.89 8.35
C PRO A 38 7.18 -25.92 6.93
N GLY A 39 6.08 -25.18 6.67
CA GLY A 39 5.44 -25.06 5.35
C GLY A 39 6.03 -23.98 4.44
N GLY A 40 7.24 -23.50 4.70
CA GLY A 40 7.87 -22.44 3.89
C GLY A 40 7.18 -21.08 4.03
N GLY A 41 6.73 -20.76 5.24
CA GLY A 41 6.13 -19.49 5.63
C GLY A 41 6.95 -18.78 6.70
N VAL A 42 6.40 -17.68 7.23
CA VAL A 42 6.95 -16.97 8.39
C VAL A 42 5.88 -16.81 9.47
N GLU A 43 6.31 -16.90 10.72
CA GLU A 43 5.54 -16.55 11.90
C GLU A 43 6.28 -15.45 12.67
N PHE A 44 5.57 -14.36 12.96
CA PHE A 44 6.07 -13.30 13.84
C PHE A 44 5.50 -13.48 15.26
N LYS A 45 6.31 -13.17 16.28
CA LYS A 45 5.94 -13.14 17.70
C LYS A 45 6.03 -11.70 18.25
N PHE A 46 5.54 -10.74 17.48
CA PHE A 46 5.45 -9.35 17.92
C PHE A 46 4.26 -9.18 18.88
N PRO A 47 4.33 -8.22 19.82
CA PRO A 47 3.31 -8.03 20.84
C PRO A 47 1.98 -7.56 20.26
N GLU A 48 0.91 -7.71 21.04
CA GLU A 48 -0.43 -7.27 20.65
C GLU A 48 -0.55 -5.74 20.56
N ARG A 49 0.33 -4.99 21.22
CA ARG A 49 0.37 -3.53 21.19
C ARG A 49 1.75 -3.03 20.81
N MET A 50 1.84 -2.33 19.68
CA MET A 50 3.09 -1.69 19.23
C MET A 50 2.86 -0.50 18.31
N VAL A 51 3.87 0.37 18.23
CA VAL A 51 4.00 1.34 17.16
C VAL A 51 5.00 0.80 16.16
N MET A 52 4.60 0.71 14.89
CA MET A 52 5.42 0.25 13.78
C MET A 52 5.84 1.45 12.94
N ILE A 53 7.14 1.58 12.67
CA ILE A 53 7.69 2.63 11.81
C ILE A 53 8.45 2.00 10.64
N ALA A 54 8.44 2.65 9.49
CA ALA A 54 9.22 2.22 8.33
C ALA A 54 9.66 3.40 7.45
N ASN A 55 10.69 3.18 6.62
CA ASN A 55 10.93 4.03 5.44
C ASN A 55 9.82 3.82 4.41
N HIS A 56 9.66 4.77 3.49
CA HIS A 56 8.59 4.72 2.50
C HIS A 56 9.11 4.80 1.06
N GLN A 57 9.34 3.64 0.42
CA GLN A 57 9.90 3.58 -0.94
C GLN A 57 8.82 3.53 -2.03
N ILE A 58 7.79 2.68 -1.89
CA ILE A 58 6.76 2.48 -2.92
C ILE A 58 5.35 2.57 -2.35
N TYR A 59 4.37 2.80 -3.22
CA TYR A 59 2.99 3.02 -2.78
C TYR A 59 2.42 1.82 -2.01
N THR A 60 2.92 0.62 -2.30
CA THR A 60 2.44 -0.66 -1.74
C THR A 60 3.18 -1.11 -0.48
N ASP A 61 4.10 -0.32 0.09
CA ASP A 61 4.84 -0.69 1.32
C ASP A 61 3.90 -1.18 2.45
N TRP A 62 2.79 -0.47 2.63
CA TRP A 62 1.80 -0.75 3.66
C TRP A 62 1.12 -2.12 3.49
N LEU A 63 1.07 -2.69 2.28
CA LEU A 63 0.54 -4.04 2.04
C LEU A 63 1.43 -5.10 2.68
N TYR A 64 2.75 -4.99 2.47
CA TYR A 64 3.72 -5.92 3.03
C TYR A 64 3.76 -5.83 4.56
N LEU A 65 3.69 -4.61 5.11
CA LEU A 65 3.65 -4.40 6.56
C LEU A 65 2.32 -4.87 7.19
N TRP A 66 1.20 -4.77 6.47
CA TRP A 66 -0.07 -5.35 6.92
C TRP A 66 -0.02 -6.88 6.87
N TRP A 67 0.58 -7.47 5.84
CA TRP A 67 0.80 -8.91 5.76
C TRP A 67 1.67 -9.44 6.92
N VAL A 68 2.64 -8.67 7.42
CA VAL A 68 3.38 -9.03 8.65
C VAL A 68 2.43 -9.17 9.84
N GLY A 69 1.43 -8.27 9.97
CA GLY A 69 0.37 -8.41 10.97
C GLY A 69 -0.52 -9.65 10.75
N TYR A 70 -0.68 -10.10 9.52
CA TYR A 70 -1.35 -11.37 9.23
C TYR A 70 -0.50 -12.57 9.65
N ALA A 71 0.79 -12.54 9.34
CA ALA A 71 1.78 -13.57 9.66
C ALA A 71 2.10 -13.66 11.17
N ASN A 72 1.81 -12.61 11.95
CA ASN A 72 1.97 -12.62 13.41
C ASN A 72 1.08 -13.66 14.12
N ARG A 73 1.55 -14.14 15.28
CA ARG A 73 0.77 -14.98 16.21
C ARG A 73 0.78 -14.36 17.63
N PRO A 74 -0.39 -13.93 18.15
CA PRO A 74 -1.72 -13.95 17.51
C PRO A 74 -1.80 -13.01 16.29
N GLY A 75 -2.78 -13.23 15.42
CA GLY A 75 -2.92 -12.46 14.17
C GLY A 75 -3.37 -11.01 14.42
N MET A 76 -2.58 -10.04 13.96
CA MET A 76 -2.75 -8.60 14.22
C MET A 76 -3.29 -7.79 13.04
N HIS A 77 -3.48 -8.41 11.88
CA HIS A 77 -4.06 -7.78 10.68
C HIS A 77 -5.46 -7.16 10.89
N GLY A 78 -6.22 -7.59 11.90
CA GLY A 78 -7.47 -6.92 12.31
C GLY A 78 -7.28 -5.65 13.14
N HIS A 79 -6.08 -5.46 13.69
CA HIS A 79 -5.74 -4.49 14.71
C HIS A 79 -4.69 -3.47 14.24
N ILE A 80 -4.40 -3.45 12.94
CA ILE A 80 -3.54 -2.42 12.35
C ILE A 80 -4.33 -1.11 12.15
N TYR A 81 -3.68 0.00 12.44
CA TYR A 81 -4.16 1.37 12.27
C TYR A 81 -3.08 2.13 11.51
N ILE A 82 -3.44 2.72 10.38
CA ILE A 82 -2.50 3.44 9.53
C ILE A 82 -2.88 4.91 9.56
N ILE A 83 -1.88 5.78 9.67
CA ILE A 83 -2.08 7.22 9.47
C ILE A 83 -1.99 7.52 7.97
N LEU A 84 -3.08 8.02 7.40
CA LEU A 84 -3.23 8.24 5.97
C LEU A 84 -3.42 9.71 5.63
N LYS A 85 -3.08 10.08 4.39
CA LYS A 85 -3.40 11.39 3.84
C LYS A 85 -4.91 11.53 3.69
N GLU A 86 -5.47 12.63 4.18
CA GLU A 86 -6.92 12.89 4.13
C GLU A 86 -7.50 12.80 2.72
N SER A 87 -6.76 13.21 1.68
CA SER A 87 -7.24 13.15 0.30
C SER A 87 -7.59 11.72 -0.18
N LEU A 88 -7.05 10.67 0.45
CA LEU A 88 -7.34 9.28 0.08
C LEU A 88 -8.79 8.88 0.37
N LYS A 89 -9.48 9.57 1.31
CA LYS A 89 -10.89 9.28 1.61
C LYS A 89 -11.83 9.63 0.46
N TYR A 90 -11.39 10.47 -0.47
CA TYR A 90 -12.19 10.93 -1.61
C TYR A 90 -11.98 10.12 -2.89
N ILE A 91 -11.14 9.07 -2.86
CA ILE A 91 -10.99 8.16 -4.00
C ILE A 91 -12.28 7.33 -4.12
N PRO A 92 -12.98 7.33 -5.28
CA PRO A 92 -14.20 6.54 -5.45
C PRO A 92 -13.98 5.05 -5.13
N PHE A 93 -14.97 4.43 -4.49
CA PHE A 93 -14.99 3.03 -4.03
C PHE A 93 -13.94 2.66 -2.96
N ILE A 94 -12.65 2.89 -3.22
CA ILE A 94 -11.55 2.58 -2.29
C ILE A 94 -11.62 3.48 -1.06
N GLY A 95 -11.77 4.79 -1.25
CA GLY A 95 -11.85 5.77 -0.16
C GLY A 95 -13.04 5.47 0.76
N THR A 96 -14.20 5.14 0.19
CA THR A 96 -15.39 4.73 0.93
C THR A 96 -15.16 3.46 1.75
N GLY A 97 -14.51 2.44 1.18
CA GLY A 97 -14.13 1.23 1.91
C GLY A 97 -13.16 1.51 3.06
N MET A 98 -12.15 2.35 2.82
CA MET A 98 -11.13 2.70 3.81
C MET A 98 -11.68 3.48 5.01
N MET A 99 -12.80 4.21 4.85
CA MET A 99 -13.46 4.89 5.98
C MET A 99 -13.90 3.92 7.09
N PHE A 100 -14.15 2.66 6.76
CA PHE A 100 -14.55 1.63 7.73
C PHE A 100 -13.40 0.97 8.49
N TYR A 101 -12.14 1.31 8.18
CA TYR A 101 -10.97 0.67 8.81
C TYR A 101 -10.51 1.34 10.10
N GLY A 102 -11.12 2.47 10.47
CA GLY A 102 -10.71 3.23 11.65
C GLY A 102 -9.33 3.88 11.50
N PHE A 103 -8.86 4.08 10.27
CA PHE A 103 -7.63 4.79 9.96
C PHE A 103 -7.69 6.26 10.38
N ILE A 104 -6.51 6.84 10.61
CA ILE A 104 -6.38 8.22 11.08
C ILE A 104 -5.99 9.09 9.88
N TYR A 105 -6.92 9.92 9.43
CA TYR A 105 -6.69 10.81 8.30
C TYR A 105 -6.07 12.14 8.76
N MET A 106 -4.97 12.53 8.12
CA MET A 106 -4.27 13.78 8.38
C MET A 106 -4.27 14.70 7.16
N SER A 107 -4.57 15.98 7.41
CA SER A 107 -4.47 17.08 6.43
C SER A 107 -3.02 17.55 6.20
N ARG A 108 -2.06 17.02 6.99
CA ARG A 108 -0.64 17.42 7.07
C ARG A 108 -0.45 18.80 7.70
N LYS A 109 -1.40 19.22 8.55
CA LYS A 109 -1.33 20.46 9.34
C LYS A 109 -1.58 20.12 10.81
N MET A 110 -0.52 20.15 11.61
CA MET A 110 -0.59 19.69 13.00
C MET A 110 -1.66 20.44 13.82
N ALA A 111 -1.80 21.75 13.63
CA ALA A 111 -2.81 22.55 14.32
C ALA A 111 -4.26 22.05 14.08
N THR A 112 -4.54 21.50 12.88
CA THR A 112 -5.86 20.95 12.54
C THR A 112 -5.98 19.47 12.92
N ASP A 113 -4.90 18.72 12.77
CA ASP A 113 -4.89 17.27 12.92
C ASP A 113 -4.73 16.81 14.38
N GLN A 114 -4.08 17.59 15.24
CA GLN A 114 -3.74 17.21 16.62
C GLN A 114 -4.98 16.83 17.45
N PRO A 115 -6.09 17.60 17.49
CA PRO A 115 -7.28 17.21 18.26
C PRO A 115 -7.92 15.91 17.74
N ARG A 116 -7.92 15.71 16.42
CA ARG A 116 -8.47 14.50 15.79
C ARG A 116 -7.62 13.28 16.10
N LEU A 117 -6.30 13.44 16.02
CA LEU A 117 -5.32 12.41 16.36
C LEU A 117 -5.43 12.05 17.84
N ALA A 118 -5.45 13.04 18.74
CA ALA A 118 -5.65 12.87 20.18
C ALA A 118 -6.93 12.07 20.47
N TYR A 119 -8.07 12.46 19.87
CA TYR A 119 -9.33 11.75 20.05
C TYR A 119 -9.26 10.27 19.63
N ARG A 120 -8.61 9.97 18.50
CA ARG A 120 -8.46 8.60 18.00
C ARG A 120 -7.52 7.78 18.89
N LEU A 121 -6.37 8.33 19.27
CA LEU A 121 -5.42 7.66 20.17
C LEU A 121 -6.02 7.45 21.57
N ASN A 122 -6.77 8.42 22.08
CA ASN A 122 -7.49 8.30 23.35
C ASN A 122 -8.49 7.13 23.34
N LYS A 123 -9.19 6.90 22.22
CA LYS A 123 -10.05 5.71 22.07
C LYS A 123 -9.24 4.41 22.08
N LEU A 124 -8.06 4.39 21.47
CA LEU A 124 -7.19 3.20 21.39
C LEU A 124 -6.47 2.86 22.70
N LYS A 125 -6.38 3.81 23.63
CA LYS A 125 -5.78 3.64 24.96
C LYS A 125 -6.81 3.51 26.09
N GLN A 126 -8.10 3.35 25.77
CA GLN A 126 -9.12 3.09 26.78
C GLN A 126 -8.86 1.74 27.45
N LYS A 127 -8.73 1.76 28.78
CA LYS A 127 -8.62 0.56 29.60
C LYS A 127 -9.99 -0.09 29.70
N LYS A 128 -10.05 -1.40 29.47
CA LYS A 128 -11.26 -2.21 29.61
C LYS A 128 -11.10 -3.20 30.74
N ILE A 129 -12.21 -3.69 31.27
CA ILE A 129 -12.24 -4.70 32.32
C ILE A 129 -12.91 -5.93 31.69
N ASP A 130 -12.25 -7.08 31.76
CA ASP A 130 -12.84 -8.33 31.29
C ASP A 130 -13.85 -8.88 32.33
N PRO A 131 -14.66 -9.91 32.00
CA PRO A 131 -15.61 -10.49 32.94
C PRO A 131 -14.97 -11.05 34.23
N SER A 132 -13.66 -11.27 34.25
CA SER A 132 -12.90 -11.73 35.43
C SER A 132 -12.38 -10.57 36.30
N GLY A 133 -12.65 -9.32 35.94
CA GLY A 133 -12.19 -8.13 36.66
C GLY A 133 -10.78 -7.69 36.29
N ARG A 134 -10.11 -8.35 35.32
CA ARG A 134 -8.76 -7.97 34.89
C ARG A 134 -8.83 -6.81 33.92
N ALA A 135 -8.02 -5.79 34.19
CA ALA A 135 -7.92 -4.65 33.31
C ALA A 135 -6.97 -4.92 32.14
N TYR A 136 -7.39 -4.60 30.91
CA TYR A 136 -6.62 -4.83 29.68
C TYR A 136 -6.80 -3.69 28.68
N PHE A 137 -5.96 -3.66 27.66
CA PHE A 137 -6.08 -2.76 26.51
C PHE A 137 -6.38 -3.57 25.25
N ASP A 138 -7.18 -3.02 24.34
CA ASP A 138 -7.43 -3.69 23.05
C ASP A 138 -6.12 -3.89 22.26
N PRO A 139 -5.97 -4.95 21.47
CA PRO A 139 -4.81 -5.09 20.58
C PRO A 139 -4.75 -3.95 19.54
N MET A 140 -3.55 -3.43 19.27
CA MET A 140 -3.33 -2.26 18.42
C MET A 140 -1.92 -2.20 17.82
N TRP A 141 -1.83 -2.16 16.49
CA TRP A 141 -0.60 -1.85 15.76
C TRP A 141 -0.75 -0.51 15.05
N LEU A 142 -0.03 0.53 15.46
CA LEU A 142 -0.06 1.83 14.78
C LEU A 142 1.11 1.92 13.79
N LEU A 143 0.81 1.91 12.49
CA LEU A 143 1.80 2.05 11.42
C LEU A 143 2.01 3.52 11.03
N LEU A 144 3.27 3.95 11.06
CA LEU A 144 3.72 5.29 10.71
C LEU A 144 4.84 5.23 9.67
N PHE A 145 4.82 6.17 8.73
CA PHE A 145 5.96 6.44 7.85
C PHE A 145 6.46 7.85 8.15
N PRO A 146 7.47 8.02 9.04
CA PRO A 146 7.92 9.35 9.45
C PRO A 146 8.43 10.23 8.30
N GLU A 147 8.81 9.67 7.16
CA GLU A 147 9.11 10.43 5.93
C GLU A 147 7.90 11.27 5.42
N GLY A 148 6.67 10.82 5.74
CA GLY A 148 5.41 11.51 5.46
C GLY A 148 4.92 11.44 4.02
N THR A 149 5.69 10.82 3.12
CA THR A 149 5.36 10.57 1.71
C THR A 149 6.33 9.54 1.14
N ASN A 150 5.98 8.92 0.01
CA ASN A 150 6.88 8.05 -0.74
C ASN A 150 8.13 8.79 -1.23
N LEU A 151 9.25 8.08 -1.25
CA LEU A 151 10.50 8.55 -1.84
C LEU A 151 10.32 8.73 -3.34
N SER A 152 10.26 10.00 -3.74
CA SER A 152 10.08 10.46 -5.11
C SER A 152 11.05 11.59 -5.42
N ARG A 153 11.24 11.93 -6.68
CA ARG A 153 12.09 13.06 -7.10
C ARG A 153 11.74 14.36 -6.37
N ASN A 154 10.44 14.66 -6.25
CA ASN A 154 9.97 15.87 -5.57
C ASN A 154 10.15 15.78 -4.05
N GLY A 155 9.85 14.62 -3.45
CA GLY A 155 10.07 14.38 -2.03
C GLY A 155 11.55 14.54 -1.64
N ARG A 156 12.44 13.87 -2.39
CA ARG A 156 13.89 13.90 -2.19
C ARG A 156 14.45 15.31 -2.28
N LYS A 157 14.03 16.10 -3.29
CA LYS A 157 14.41 17.52 -3.44
C LYS A 157 14.01 18.35 -2.21
N LYS A 158 12.78 18.18 -1.72
CA LYS A 158 12.30 18.90 -0.53
C LYS A 158 13.05 18.50 0.75
N SER A 159 13.35 17.21 0.90
CA SER A 159 14.17 16.70 2.00
C SER A 159 15.57 17.33 1.98
N SER A 160 16.21 17.38 0.80
CA SER A 160 17.54 17.95 0.61
C SER A 160 17.60 19.44 0.97
N GLN A 161 16.63 20.22 0.48
CA GLN A 161 16.50 21.65 0.80
C GLN A 161 16.29 21.89 2.30
N TRP A 162 15.54 21.01 2.96
CA TRP A 162 15.36 21.09 4.41
C TRP A 162 16.64 20.72 5.15
N ALA A 163 17.39 19.72 4.68
CA ALA A 163 18.69 19.36 5.26
C ALA A 163 19.66 20.54 5.20
N GLU A 164 19.82 21.14 4.01
CA GLU A 164 20.68 22.31 3.77
C GLU A 164 20.30 23.49 4.66
N LYS A 165 19.02 23.84 4.72
CA LYS A 165 18.51 24.96 5.53
C LYS A 165 18.82 24.79 7.03
N ASN A 166 18.85 23.55 7.53
CA ASN A 166 19.05 23.25 8.95
C ASN A 166 20.49 22.77 9.26
N GLY A 167 21.40 22.82 8.29
CA GLY A 167 22.79 22.36 8.47
C GLY A 167 22.89 20.86 8.78
N LEU A 168 21.98 20.05 8.23
CA LEU A 168 21.93 18.61 8.48
C LEU A 168 22.55 17.83 7.31
N LYS A 169 23.11 16.66 7.61
CA LYS A 169 23.50 15.70 6.57
C LYS A 169 22.24 15.19 5.86
N ASP A 170 22.25 15.29 4.53
CA ASP A 170 21.22 14.74 3.66
C ASP A 170 21.49 13.24 3.41
N PRO A 171 20.58 12.31 3.76
CA PRO A 171 20.75 10.89 3.48
C PRO A 171 20.68 10.56 1.98
N ASP A 172 21.32 9.48 1.53
CA ASP A 172 21.38 9.15 0.10
C ASP A 172 20.14 8.37 -0.38
N HIS A 173 19.59 7.50 0.46
CA HIS A 173 18.60 6.46 0.10
C HIS A 173 17.23 6.63 0.74
N VAL A 174 17.11 7.47 1.79
CA VAL A 174 15.85 7.77 2.50
C VAL A 174 15.63 9.28 2.63
N MET A 175 14.41 9.71 2.91
CA MET A 175 14.16 11.11 3.30
C MET A 175 14.33 11.31 4.80
N LEU A 176 14.65 12.55 5.20
CA LEU A 176 14.70 12.91 6.60
C LEU A 176 13.30 12.79 7.24
N PRO A 177 13.21 12.23 8.46
CA PRO A 177 11.94 11.99 9.10
C PRO A 177 11.32 13.28 9.63
N ARG A 178 9.99 13.32 9.64
CA ARG A 178 9.17 14.34 10.31
C ARG A 178 8.77 13.82 11.68
N SER A 179 9.38 14.37 12.71
CA SER A 179 9.27 13.90 14.09
C SER A 179 7.97 14.27 14.79
N THR A 180 7.35 15.42 14.50
CA THR A 180 6.24 15.97 15.30
C THR A 180 5.07 15.00 15.45
N GLY A 181 4.67 14.32 14.36
CA GLY A 181 3.54 13.40 14.37
C GLY A 181 3.82 12.13 15.19
N ILE A 182 5.00 11.53 15.00
CA ILE A 182 5.39 10.33 15.75
C ILE A 182 5.66 10.66 17.21
N PHE A 183 6.31 11.79 17.53
CA PHE A 183 6.52 12.25 18.91
C PHE A 183 5.20 12.37 19.67
N PHE A 184 4.20 13.01 19.04
CA PHE A 184 2.86 13.12 19.61
C PHE A 184 2.22 11.74 19.84
N CYS A 185 2.28 10.85 18.84
CA CYS A 185 1.71 9.50 18.95
C CYS A 185 2.36 8.69 20.07
N LEU A 186 3.69 8.73 20.19
CA LEU A 186 4.42 7.99 21.23
C LEU A 186 4.11 8.55 22.61
N ASN A 187 4.05 9.89 22.78
CA ASN A 187 3.68 10.50 24.06
C ASN A 187 2.26 10.14 24.50
N GLU A 188 1.30 10.06 23.56
CA GLU A 188 -0.07 9.67 23.87
C GLU A 188 -0.22 8.19 24.23
N LEU A 189 0.63 7.32 23.67
CA LEU A 189 0.55 5.87 23.79
C LEU A 189 1.52 5.27 24.81
N LYS A 190 2.38 6.07 25.45
CA LYS A 190 3.50 5.58 26.26
C LYS A 190 3.15 4.70 27.43
N ASP A 191 1.94 4.84 27.97
CA ASP A 191 1.45 4.02 29.08
C ASP A 191 0.80 2.71 28.60
N THR A 192 0.84 2.42 27.29
CA THR A 192 0.12 1.28 26.69
C THR A 192 0.95 0.45 25.70
N VAL A 193 2.19 0.86 25.42
CA VAL A 193 3.09 0.22 24.45
C VAL A 193 4.50 0.21 25.03
N ASP A 194 5.18 -0.94 24.96
CA ASP A 194 6.54 -1.08 25.50
C ASP A 194 7.63 -0.84 24.45
N TYR A 195 7.33 -1.06 23.16
CA TYR A 195 8.32 -1.04 22.08
C TYR A 195 7.82 -0.37 20.80
N VAL A 196 8.74 0.31 20.12
CA VAL A 196 8.60 0.77 18.74
C VAL A 196 9.32 -0.22 17.83
N TYR A 197 8.61 -0.83 16.89
CA TYR A 197 9.19 -1.72 15.88
C TYR A 197 9.54 -0.93 14.63
N ASP A 198 10.79 -1.00 14.22
CA ASP A 198 11.33 -0.31 13.05
C ASP A 198 11.64 -1.30 11.93
N CYS A 199 11.01 -1.12 10.78
CA CYS A 199 11.24 -1.91 9.58
C CYS A 199 11.98 -1.09 8.53
N THR A 200 13.11 -1.58 8.04
CA THR A 200 13.72 -1.08 6.81
C THR A 200 13.26 -1.95 5.65
N VAL A 201 12.56 -1.35 4.70
CA VAL A 201 12.07 -2.01 3.50
C VAL A 201 12.95 -1.66 2.32
N ALA A 202 13.39 -2.66 1.57
CA ALA A 202 14.09 -2.48 0.31
C ALA A 202 13.56 -3.40 -0.79
N TYR A 203 13.55 -2.89 -2.01
CA TYR A 203 13.05 -3.60 -3.19
C TYR A 203 14.18 -3.88 -4.17
N GLU A 204 14.23 -5.11 -4.66
CA GLU A 204 15.16 -5.48 -5.70
C GLU A 204 14.76 -4.83 -7.03
N GLY A 205 15.74 -4.27 -7.73
CA GLY A 205 15.54 -3.65 -9.04
C GLY A 205 15.31 -2.14 -9.00
N ILE A 206 15.48 -1.47 -7.85
CA ILE A 206 15.57 0.01 -7.79
C ILE A 206 17.04 0.43 -7.92
N PRO A 207 17.47 1.05 -9.04
CA PRO A 207 18.83 1.56 -9.18
C PRO A 207 19.08 2.79 -8.30
N ARG A 208 20.36 3.07 -8.02
CA ARG A 208 20.77 4.31 -7.33
C ARG A 208 20.24 5.56 -8.05
N GLY A 209 19.73 6.51 -7.28
CA GLY A 209 19.18 7.77 -7.81
C GLY A 209 17.85 7.62 -8.56
N LYS A 210 17.23 6.44 -8.56
CA LYS A 210 15.88 6.19 -9.05
C LYS A 210 14.93 5.96 -7.89
N TYR A 211 13.64 6.06 -8.19
CA TYR A 211 12.59 6.04 -7.18
C TYR A 211 11.69 4.83 -7.40
N GLY A 212 11.49 4.03 -6.36
CA GLY A 212 10.68 2.82 -6.45
C GLY A 212 9.24 3.11 -6.89
N GLU A 213 8.67 4.23 -6.48
CA GLU A 213 7.31 4.65 -6.87
C GLU A 213 7.14 4.77 -8.40
N GLU A 214 8.21 5.13 -9.13
CA GLU A 214 8.19 5.25 -10.60
C GLU A 214 8.30 3.88 -11.29
N ILE A 215 8.84 2.87 -10.61
CA ILE A 215 9.13 1.53 -11.16
C ILE A 215 8.01 0.55 -10.79
N PHE A 216 7.69 0.48 -9.49
CA PHE A 216 6.73 -0.44 -8.89
C PHE A 216 5.46 0.29 -8.47
N GLY A 217 4.84 0.98 -9.43
CA GLY A 217 3.51 1.54 -9.26
C GLY A 217 2.44 0.46 -9.08
N LEU A 218 1.25 0.86 -8.60
CA LEU A 218 0.15 -0.08 -8.37
C LEU A 218 -0.29 -0.74 -9.68
N ALA A 219 -0.43 0.04 -10.76
CA ALA A 219 -0.83 -0.49 -12.05
C ALA A 219 0.24 -1.40 -12.69
N SER A 220 1.52 -1.03 -12.57
CA SER A 220 2.60 -1.87 -13.11
C SER A 220 2.71 -3.20 -12.35
N THR A 221 2.56 -3.15 -11.03
CA THR A 221 2.60 -4.34 -10.17
C THR A 221 1.42 -5.28 -10.45
N TYR A 222 0.18 -4.78 -10.39
CA TYR A 222 -1.02 -5.63 -10.39
C TYR A 222 -1.63 -5.89 -11.78
N PHE A 223 -1.41 -5.03 -12.76
CA PHE A 223 -2.03 -5.16 -14.09
C PHE A 223 -1.03 -5.40 -15.22
N GLN A 224 0.23 -5.00 -15.06
CA GLN A 224 1.27 -5.20 -16.09
C GLN A 224 2.22 -6.35 -15.76
N GLY A 225 2.02 -7.05 -14.64
CA GLY A 225 2.85 -8.18 -14.22
C GLY A 225 4.31 -7.79 -13.97
N ARG A 226 4.56 -6.58 -13.46
CA ARG A 226 5.90 -6.09 -13.11
C ARG A 226 6.04 -5.84 -11.59
N PRO A 227 5.79 -6.85 -10.73
CA PRO A 227 6.08 -6.70 -9.32
C PRO A 227 7.59 -6.62 -9.06
N PRO A 228 8.01 -6.12 -7.88
CA PRO A 228 9.39 -6.27 -7.44
C PRO A 228 9.76 -7.76 -7.35
N LYS A 229 10.98 -8.12 -7.79
CA LYS A 229 11.46 -9.51 -7.73
C LYS A 229 11.56 -10.01 -6.29
N SER A 230 12.07 -9.16 -5.40
CA SER A 230 12.09 -9.42 -3.97
C SER A 230 11.81 -8.18 -3.15
N VAL A 231 11.16 -8.40 -2.00
CA VAL A 231 10.89 -7.42 -0.96
C VAL A 231 11.70 -7.84 0.26
N ASN A 232 12.58 -6.98 0.72
CA ASN A 232 13.52 -7.28 1.78
C ASN A 232 13.10 -6.44 3.00
N LEU A 233 12.91 -7.11 4.14
CA LEU A 233 12.45 -6.51 5.40
C LEU A 233 13.53 -6.74 6.46
N TYR A 234 14.07 -5.66 7.00
CA TYR A 234 15.00 -5.71 8.14
C TYR A 234 14.34 -5.10 9.37
N TRP A 235 14.26 -5.87 10.45
CA TRP A 235 13.58 -5.47 11.68
C TRP A 235 14.53 -5.11 12.81
N ARG A 236 14.17 -4.05 13.53
CA ARG A 236 14.76 -3.63 14.81
C ARG A 236 13.62 -3.26 15.75
N ARG A 237 13.87 -3.21 17.05
CA ARG A 237 12.93 -2.61 18.01
C ARG A 237 13.64 -1.74 19.04
N PHE A 238 12.96 -0.69 19.44
CA PHE A 238 13.42 0.25 20.44
C PHE A 238 12.49 0.20 21.64
N ARG A 239 13.04 0.05 22.84
CA ARG A 239 12.24 0.15 24.07
C ARG A 239 11.76 1.58 24.23
N LEU A 240 10.47 1.76 24.48
CA LEU A 240 9.88 3.09 24.56
C LEU A 240 10.46 3.91 25.72
N ALA A 241 10.80 3.25 26.83
CA ALA A 241 11.44 3.86 27.99
C ALA A 241 12.82 4.48 27.68
N ASP A 242 13.50 4.02 26.63
CA ASP A 242 14.84 4.49 26.26
C ASP A 242 14.77 5.61 25.19
N ILE A 243 13.57 5.98 24.73
CA ILE A 243 13.35 7.04 23.75
C ILE A 243 13.13 8.36 24.49
N PRO A 244 13.83 9.45 24.12
CA PRO A 244 13.70 10.74 24.81
C PRO A 244 12.37 11.42 24.46
N LEU A 245 11.28 11.01 25.10
CA LEU A 245 9.93 11.55 24.85
C LEU A 245 9.59 12.81 25.64
N ASN A 246 10.46 13.23 26.58
CA ASN A 246 10.25 14.41 27.42
C ASN A 246 10.59 15.72 26.71
N ASP A 247 11.50 15.69 25.72
CA ASP A 247 11.92 16.86 24.95
C ASP A 247 11.85 16.56 23.44
N GLN A 248 11.12 17.40 22.70
CA GLN A 248 10.95 17.26 21.25
C GLN A 248 12.28 17.37 20.50
N LYS A 249 13.21 18.23 20.91
CA LYS A 249 14.50 18.42 20.24
C LYS A 249 15.41 17.21 20.42
N GLU A 250 15.45 16.64 21.62
CA GLU A 250 16.20 15.40 21.88
C GLU A 250 15.62 14.24 21.07
N PHE A 251 14.29 14.14 21.02
CA PHE A 251 13.60 13.18 20.16
C PHE A 251 13.93 13.38 18.68
N ASP A 252 13.97 14.62 18.19
CA ASP A 252 14.31 14.94 16.80
C ASP A 252 15.72 14.44 16.44
N ILE A 253 16.68 14.62 17.36
CA ILE A 253 18.05 14.15 17.21
C ILE A 253 18.07 12.61 17.18
N TRP A 254 17.42 11.97 18.16
CA TRP A 254 17.36 10.51 18.26
C TRP A 254 16.72 9.86 17.02
N LEU A 255 15.59 10.40 16.56
CA LEU A 255 14.88 9.88 15.39
C LEU A 255 15.73 10.04 14.13
N ARG A 256 16.38 11.19 13.97
CA ARG A 256 17.28 11.44 12.83
C ARG A 256 18.49 10.50 12.83
N ASP A 257 19.08 10.21 13.99
CA ASP A 257 20.13 9.19 14.13
C ASP A 257 19.65 7.80 13.68
N GLN A 258 18.43 7.41 14.07
CA GLN A 258 17.87 6.13 13.61
C GLN A 258 17.66 6.08 12.09
N TRP A 259 17.34 7.23 11.47
CA TRP A 259 17.25 7.36 10.01
C TRP A 259 18.61 7.32 9.31
N TYR A 260 19.67 7.88 9.90
CA TYR A 260 21.02 7.74 9.34
C TYR A 260 21.50 6.29 9.38
N LYS A 261 21.19 5.55 10.45
CA LYS A 261 21.45 4.09 10.50
C LYS A 261 20.63 3.34 9.46
N LYS A 262 19.38 3.75 9.22
CA LYS A 262 18.53 3.18 8.18
C LYS A 262 19.10 3.43 6.78
N ASP A 263 19.61 4.62 6.53
CA ASP A 263 20.30 4.97 5.28
C ASP A 263 21.54 4.09 5.04
N ALA A 264 22.33 3.84 6.09
CA ALA A 264 23.48 2.94 6.01
C ALA A 264 23.06 1.48 5.72
N LEU A 265 21.95 1.00 6.29
CA LEU A 265 21.39 -0.32 5.96
C LEU A 265 20.95 -0.41 4.50
N MET A 266 20.36 0.66 3.94
CA MET A 266 20.00 0.72 2.52
C MET A 266 21.24 0.71 1.63
N GLU A 267 22.30 1.42 2.02
CA GLU A 267 23.59 1.42 1.31
C GLU A 267 24.22 0.02 1.30
N GLU A 268 24.17 -0.70 2.43
CA GLU A 268 24.63 -2.09 2.52
C GLU A 268 23.80 -3.01 1.63
N TYR A 269 22.47 -2.89 1.67
CA TYR A 269 21.57 -3.65 0.80
C TYR A 269 21.88 -3.43 -0.68
N LEU A 270 22.10 -2.18 -1.10
CA LEU A 270 22.44 -1.87 -2.50
C LEU A 270 23.81 -2.40 -2.93
N LYS A 271 24.74 -2.61 -1.99
CA LYS A 271 26.06 -3.20 -2.27
C LYS A 271 26.03 -4.72 -2.31
N LYS A 272 25.35 -5.35 -1.35
CA LYS A 272 25.38 -6.82 -1.15
C LYS A 272 24.17 -7.53 -1.75
N GLY A 273 23.10 -6.81 -2.08
CA GLY A 273 21.80 -7.35 -2.48
C GLY A 273 20.96 -7.93 -1.33
N ARG A 274 21.46 -7.86 -0.09
CA ARG A 274 20.82 -8.40 1.12
C ARG A 274 21.11 -7.49 2.32
N PHE A 275 20.15 -7.43 3.24
CA PHE A 275 20.38 -6.86 4.57
C PHE A 275 21.25 -7.79 5.43
N PRO A 276 21.75 -7.34 6.60
CA PRO A 276 22.41 -8.23 7.54
C PRO A 276 21.55 -9.45 7.91
N ALA A 277 22.21 -10.56 8.25
CA ALA A 277 21.58 -11.80 8.64
C ALA A 277 20.78 -11.64 9.95
N LEU A 278 19.76 -12.48 10.11
CA LEU A 278 18.93 -12.57 11.31
C LEU A 278 19.77 -13.02 12.50
N THR A 279 19.92 -12.14 13.48
CA THR A 279 20.69 -12.44 14.68
C THR A 279 19.90 -13.35 15.61
N GLY A 280 20.52 -14.43 16.08
CA GLY A 280 19.89 -15.40 17.00
C GLY A 280 18.81 -16.29 16.37
N GLY A 281 18.66 -16.28 15.05
CA GLY A 281 17.76 -17.18 14.31
C GLY A 281 18.41 -18.53 13.98
N LYS A 282 17.59 -19.56 13.72
CA LYS A 282 18.07 -20.85 13.17
C LYS A 282 18.54 -20.74 11.72
N THR A 283 18.09 -19.71 11.02
CA THR A 283 18.37 -19.41 9.62
C THR A 283 18.80 -17.97 9.49
N GLU A 284 19.74 -17.68 8.59
CA GLU A 284 20.22 -16.31 8.35
C GLU A 284 19.11 -15.40 7.79
N TYR A 285 18.20 -15.96 6.99
CA TYR A 285 17.08 -15.24 6.40
C TYR A 285 15.86 -16.14 6.43
N VAL A 286 14.69 -15.57 6.75
CA VAL A 286 13.42 -16.23 6.48
C VAL A 286 12.93 -15.76 5.12
N GLU A 287 12.91 -16.67 4.16
CA GLU A 287 12.47 -16.42 2.79
C GLU A 287 11.11 -17.06 2.57
N THR A 288 10.14 -16.29 2.06
CA THR A 288 8.79 -16.74 1.77
C THR A 288 8.12 -15.85 0.74
N GLU A 289 6.82 -15.96 0.55
CA GLU A 289 6.02 -15.11 -0.30
C GLU A 289 4.86 -14.51 0.50
N VAL A 290 4.28 -13.43 0.00
CA VAL A 290 3.00 -12.94 0.50
C VAL A 290 1.93 -13.97 0.12
N LYS A 291 1.54 -14.82 1.08
CA LYS A 291 0.51 -15.84 0.92
C LYS A 291 -0.29 -16.02 2.21
N THR A 292 -1.49 -16.58 2.07
CA THR A 292 -2.27 -17.05 3.23
C THR A 292 -1.69 -18.37 3.74
N ARG A 293 -1.95 -18.72 5.00
CA ARG A 293 -1.53 -20.00 5.59
C ARG A 293 -2.31 -21.14 4.93
N HIS A 294 -3.59 -20.90 4.66
CA HIS A 294 -4.43 -21.80 3.91
C HIS A 294 -5.17 -21.09 2.77
N PRO A 295 -5.29 -21.70 1.58
CA PRO A 295 -5.99 -21.10 0.44
C PRO A 295 -7.47 -20.80 0.72
N TRP A 296 -8.14 -21.61 1.55
CA TRP A 296 -9.56 -21.46 1.87
C TRP A 296 -9.86 -20.30 2.84
N GLU A 297 -8.85 -19.63 3.40
CA GLU A 297 -9.09 -18.47 4.27
C GLU A 297 -9.84 -17.34 3.57
N ILE A 298 -9.72 -17.23 2.25
CA ILE A 298 -10.48 -16.24 1.46
C ILE A 298 -11.99 -16.43 1.60
N LEU A 299 -12.46 -17.65 1.84
CA LEU A 299 -13.89 -17.95 2.02
C LEU A 299 -14.47 -17.25 3.26
N GLN A 300 -13.63 -16.88 4.23
CA GLN A 300 -14.05 -16.14 5.42
C GLN A 300 -14.69 -14.80 5.09
N ILE A 301 -14.33 -14.18 3.95
CA ILE A 301 -14.90 -12.91 3.50
C ILE A 301 -16.38 -13.08 3.14
N PHE A 302 -16.78 -14.25 2.63
CA PHE A 302 -18.15 -14.54 2.23
C PHE A 302 -19.01 -15.05 3.39
N THR A 303 -18.46 -15.26 4.59
CA THR A 303 -19.22 -15.81 5.73
C THR A 303 -20.42 -14.95 6.11
N VAL A 304 -20.25 -13.62 6.16
CA VAL A 304 -21.35 -12.70 6.51
C VAL A 304 -22.45 -12.72 5.45
N VAL A 305 -22.08 -12.60 4.18
CA VAL A 305 -23.03 -12.60 3.05
C VAL A 305 -23.72 -13.97 2.93
N GLY A 306 -22.96 -15.05 3.07
CA GLY A 306 -23.46 -16.42 3.04
C GLY A 306 -24.44 -16.68 4.19
N THR A 307 -24.12 -16.23 5.40
CA THR A 307 -25.02 -16.37 6.56
C THR A 307 -26.30 -15.56 6.37
N ALA A 308 -26.19 -14.31 5.91
CA ALA A 308 -27.37 -13.48 5.61
C ALA A 308 -28.24 -14.11 4.52
N GLY A 309 -27.63 -14.63 3.45
CA GLY A 309 -28.32 -15.34 2.37
C GLY A 309 -29.02 -16.61 2.85
N LEU A 310 -28.38 -17.41 3.72
CA LEU A 310 -28.97 -18.60 4.34
C LEU A 310 -30.15 -18.24 5.25
N LEU A 311 -30.01 -17.21 6.09
CA LEU A 311 -31.10 -16.71 6.93
C LEU A 311 -32.27 -16.24 6.07
N TRP A 312 -32.01 -15.48 5.00
CA TRP A 312 -33.03 -15.04 4.06
C TRP A 312 -33.72 -16.21 3.35
N HIS A 313 -32.96 -17.22 2.94
CA HIS A 313 -33.51 -18.45 2.35
C HIS A 313 -34.45 -19.17 3.33
N ASN A 314 -34.01 -19.33 4.59
CA ASN A 314 -34.82 -19.97 5.63
C ASN A 314 -36.08 -19.16 5.96
N VAL A 315 -35.98 -17.84 6.04
CA VAL A 315 -37.14 -16.94 6.23
C VAL A 315 -38.13 -17.07 5.07
N ARG A 316 -37.65 -17.01 3.81
CA ARG A 316 -38.51 -17.20 2.63
C ARG A 316 -39.22 -18.54 2.63
N LYS A 317 -38.50 -19.62 2.97
CA LYS A 317 -39.06 -20.98 3.06
C LYS A 317 -40.09 -21.11 4.18
N PHE A 318 -39.85 -20.47 5.33
CA PHE A 318 -40.80 -20.46 6.44
C PHE A 318 -42.08 -19.70 6.08
N LEU A 319 -41.94 -18.50 5.50
CA LEU A 319 -43.06 -17.68 5.05
C LEU A 319 -43.88 -18.38 3.96
N SER A 320 -43.24 -19.06 2.99
CA SER A 320 -43.95 -19.82 1.97
C SER A 320 -44.69 -21.02 2.55
N THR A 321 -44.13 -21.69 3.56
CA THR A 321 -44.78 -22.80 4.26
C THR A 321 -46.00 -22.32 5.06
N ILE A 322 -45.91 -21.16 5.73
CA ILE A 322 -47.06 -20.54 6.41
C ILE A 322 -48.13 -20.13 5.40
N ALA A 323 -47.75 -19.48 4.30
CA ALA A 323 -48.67 -19.07 3.25
C ALA A 323 -49.42 -20.28 2.65
N ALA A 324 -48.73 -21.40 2.46
CA ALA A 324 -49.34 -22.65 2.01
C ALA A 324 -50.29 -23.28 3.05
N LYS A 325 -50.06 -23.08 4.35
CA LYS A 325 -50.91 -23.61 5.44
C LYS A 325 -52.09 -22.71 5.81
N VAL A 326 -52.01 -21.39 5.62
CA VAL A 326 -53.04 -20.42 6.06
C VAL A 326 -54.14 -20.21 5.02
N GLY A 327 -54.00 -20.75 3.80
CA GLY A 327 -54.99 -20.58 2.75
C GLY A 327 -54.92 -19.18 2.13
N VAL A 328 -55.03 -19.14 0.80
CA VAL A 328 -54.82 -17.96 -0.04
C VAL A 328 -55.96 -16.97 0.14
N MET A 329 -55.93 -16.14 1.18
CA MET A 329 -56.75 -14.93 1.25
C MET A 329 -56.08 -13.90 2.17
N LYS A 330 -55.55 -12.83 1.58
CA LYS A 330 -54.84 -11.67 2.18
C LYS A 330 -53.30 -11.72 2.25
N ILE A 331 -52.60 -12.23 1.23
CA ILE A 331 -51.12 -12.14 1.13
C ILE A 331 -50.65 -11.11 0.07
N SER A 332 -51.56 -10.35 -0.57
CA SER A 332 -51.19 -9.35 -1.59
C SER A 332 -50.25 -8.26 -1.05
N LEU A 333 -50.36 -7.92 0.24
CA LEU A 333 -49.52 -6.91 0.89
C LEU A 333 -48.11 -7.44 1.24
N VAL A 334 -47.99 -8.73 1.58
CA VAL A 334 -46.71 -9.37 1.94
C VAL A 334 -45.87 -9.65 0.69
N PHE A 335 -46.49 -10.09 -0.40
CA PHE A 335 -45.78 -10.29 -1.67
C PHE A 335 -45.29 -8.98 -2.29
N ALA A 336 -46.03 -7.87 -2.14
CA ALA A 336 -45.58 -6.56 -2.60
C ALA A 336 -44.34 -6.06 -1.84
N ALA A 337 -44.29 -6.27 -0.51
CA ALA A 337 -43.11 -5.93 0.30
C ALA A 337 -41.90 -6.83 -0.02
N MET A 338 -42.11 -8.11 -0.32
CA MET A 338 -41.04 -9.04 -0.71
C MET A 338 -40.43 -8.72 -2.09
N LYS A 339 -41.24 -8.23 -3.03
CA LYS A 339 -40.78 -7.88 -4.39
C LYS A 339 -39.83 -6.67 -4.38
N SER A 340 -40.09 -5.69 -3.51
CA SER A 340 -39.21 -4.53 -3.31
C SER A 340 -37.84 -4.89 -2.73
N LEU A 341 -37.77 -5.93 -1.88
CA LEU A 341 -36.53 -6.46 -1.29
C LEU A 341 -35.74 -7.35 -2.27
N ASP A 342 -36.42 -8.15 -3.11
CA ASP A 342 -35.75 -8.94 -4.16
C ASP A 342 -35.17 -8.03 -5.28
N GLU A 343 -35.80 -6.89 -5.58
CA GLU A 343 -35.24 -5.87 -6.49
C GLU A 343 -33.97 -5.21 -5.93
N THR A 344 -33.91 -4.96 -4.62
CA THR A 344 -32.70 -4.42 -3.98
C THR A 344 -31.56 -5.44 -3.91
N LEU A 345 -31.87 -6.72 -3.71
CA LEU A 345 -30.88 -7.79 -3.67
C LEU A 345 -30.38 -8.20 -5.07
N SER A 346 -31.22 -8.16 -6.10
CA SER A 346 -30.81 -8.45 -7.48
C SER A 346 -29.87 -7.39 -8.05
N VAL A 347 -30.01 -6.12 -7.65
CA VAL A 347 -29.03 -5.06 -7.97
C VAL A 347 -27.68 -5.32 -7.29
N ILE A 348 -27.66 -5.84 -6.06
CA ILE A 348 -26.42 -6.24 -5.37
C ILE A 348 -25.80 -7.47 -6.04
N GLN A 349 -26.61 -8.41 -6.53
CA GLN A 349 -26.15 -9.61 -7.26
C GLN A 349 -25.51 -9.24 -8.62
N LEU A 350 -26.07 -8.26 -9.33
CA LEU A 350 -25.53 -7.71 -10.58
C LEU A 350 -24.17 -7.00 -10.38
N LEU A 351 -23.97 -6.36 -9.23
CA LEU A 351 -22.71 -5.71 -8.85
C LEU A 351 -21.60 -6.70 -8.43
N LEU A 352 -21.95 -7.97 -8.18
CA LEU A 352 -21.04 -9.03 -7.73
C LEU A 352 -20.69 -10.06 -8.80
N ASN A 353 -21.29 -10.00 -10.00
CA ASN A 353 -20.90 -10.84 -11.13
C ASN A 353 -19.61 -10.30 -11.77
N PRO A 354 -18.52 -11.09 -11.86
CA PRO A 354 -17.38 -10.73 -12.68
C PRO A 354 -17.82 -10.70 -14.14
N ILE A 355 -17.43 -9.68 -14.88
CA ILE A 355 -17.63 -9.62 -16.33
C ILE A 355 -16.82 -10.75 -16.98
N ALA A 356 -17.49 -11.87 -17.22
CA ALA A 356 -17.20 -12.85 -18.26
C ALA A 356 -18.38 -12.75 -19.24
N GLY A 357 -18.26 -12.55 -20.55
CA GLY A 357 -17.15 -12.44 -21.49
C GLY A 357 -17.78 -12.42 -22.90
N ASN A 358 -16.94 -12.23 -23.91
CA ASN A 358 -17.16 -12.59 -25.32
C ASN A 358 -18.13 -11.74 -26.16
N ASP A 359 -17.54 -10.86 -26.96
CA ASP A 359 -17.89 -10.75 -28.39
C ASP A 359 -16.91 -11.63 -29.18
N ALA A 360 -17.28 -12.90 -29.38
CA ALA A 360 -16.63 -13.80 -30.32
C ALA A 360 -17.59 -14.01 -31.49
N VAL A 361 -17.35 -13.28 -32.58
CA VAL A 361 -18.03 -13.45 -33.87
C VAL A 361 -17.46 -14.70 -34.55
N SER A 362 -18.31 -15.67 -34.88
CA SER A 362 -17.98 -16.84 -35.69
C SER A 362 -18.04 -16.53 -37.19
N PRO A 363 -17.08 -16.99 -38.03
CA PRO A 363 -17.16 -16.83 -39.48
C PRO A 363 -17.62 -18.11 -40.20
N THR A 364 -18.43 -17.94 -41.25
CA THR A 364 -18.65 -18.97 -42.29
C THR A 364 -18.51 -18.39 -43.70
N GLN A 365 -17.56 -18.99 -44.44
CA GLN A 365 -17.58 -19.41 -45.87
C GLN A 365 -17.28 -18.41 -47.03
N VAL A 366 -16.14 -18.72 -47.72
CA VAL A 366 -15.75 -18.62 -49.16
C VAL A 366 -15.56 -17.21 -49.78
N GLY A 367 -14.49 -16.80 -50.48
CA GLY A 367 -13.19 -17.29 -51.00
C GLY A 367 -12.59 -16.13 -51.87
N PRO A 368 -11.60 -16.28 -52.79
CA PRO A 368 -10.33 -17.03 -52.78
C PRO A 368 -9.06 -16.13 -52.78
N SER A 369 -7.91 -16.77 -52.49
CA SER A 369 -6.54 -16.50 -52.97
C SER A 369 -5.91 -15.10 -52.82
N PHE A 370 -4.84 -15.00 -52.01
CA PHE A 370 -3.57 -14.39 -52.43
C PHE A 370 -2.41 -14.92 -51.56
N SER A 371 -1.32 -15.31 -52.21
CA SER A 371 -0.11 -15.91 -51.66
C SER A 371 0.91 -14.85 -51.24
N VAL A 372 1.51 -14.97 -50.05
CA VAL A 372 2.82 -14.36 -49.75
C VAL A 372 3.58 -15.27 -48.77
N GLY A 373 4.82 -15.60 -49.13
CA GLY A 373 5.67 -16.61 -48.48
C GLY A 373 6.33 -16.20 -47.17
N LYS A 374 6.82 -17.22 -46.46
CA LYS A 374 7.77 -17.14 -45.34
C LYS A 374 9.17 -16.74 -45.85
N PRO A 375 10.02 -16.17 -44.98
CA PRO A 375 11.14 -16.96 -44.43
C PRO A 375 11.34 -16.71 -42.92
N SER A 376 11.57 -17.72 -42.07
CA SER A 376 12.78 -18.55 -41.88
C SER A 376 13.94 -17.80 -41.19
N TYR A 377 14.32 -18.34 -40.03
CA TYR A 377 15.44 -17.97 -39.16
C TYR A 377 16.81 -18.00 -39.86
N GLY A 378 17.71 -17.10 -39.46
CA GLY A 378 19.12 -17.14 -39.80
C GLY A 378 19.98 -16.49 -38.72
N ILE A 379 20.75 -17.31 -38.00
CA ILE A 379 21.87 -16.92 -37.13
C ILE A 379 23.06 -16.62 -38.03
N LEU A 380 23.79 -15.51 -37.80
CA LEU A 380 25.15 -15.32 -38.30
C LEU A 380 26.01 -14.55 -37.30
N ILE A 381 27.17 -15.15 -37.03
CA ILE A 381 28.30 -14.68 -36.23
C ILE A 381 29.20 -13.83 -37.14
N GLY A 382 29.83 -12.75 -36.64
CA GLY A 382 30.97 -12.14 -37.34
C GLY A 382 31.37 -10.71 -36.97
N SER A 383 32.38 -10.61 -36.09
CA SER A 383 33.60 -9.75 -36.19
C SER A 383 33.54 -8.23 -36.47
N ARG A 384 33.88 -7.45 -35.42
CA ARG A 384 35.10 -6.61 -35.21
C ARG A 384 35.51 -5.48 -36.22
N VAL A 385 35.71 -4.27 -35.64
CA VAL A 385 36.82 -3.27 -35.81
C VAL A 385 36.49 -1.83 -36.33
N HIS A 386 36.92 -0.86 -35.50
CA HIS A 386 37.41 0.53 -35.67
C HIS A 386 36.53 1.81 -35.82
N HIS A 387 36.69 2.66 -34.79
CA HIS A 387 37.12 4.08 -34.76
C HIS A 387 36.79 5.02 -35.94
N GLN A 388 36.14 6.16 -35.64
CA GLN A 388 36.81 7.47 -35.54
C GLN A 388 35.87 8.60 -35.06
N SER A 389 36.50 9.61 -34.43
CA SER A 389 35.93 10.85 -33.89
C SER A 389 35.99 12.03 -34.88
N LYS A 390 35.14 13.05 -34.70
CA LYS A 390 35.46 14.52 -34.59
C LYS A 390 34.14 15.33 -34.69
N ARG A 391 33.84 16.23 -33.73
CA ARG A 391 33.98 17.72 -33.78
C ARG A 391 33.46 18.33 -35.11
N GLY A 392 32.62 19.36 -35.18
CA GLY A 392 32.03 20.32 -34.23
C GLY A 392 31.62 21.59 -35.01
N GLU A 393 30.72 22.44 -34.50
CA GLU A 393 30.52 23.89 -34.80
C GLU A 393 29.25 24.38 -34.07
N ARG A 394 29.32 25.26 -33.05
CA ARG A 394 29.42 26.75 -33.02
C ARG A 394 28.20 27.54 -33.53
N ARG A 395 27.56 28.29 -32.59
CA ARG A 395 27.18 29.74 -32.58
C ARG A 395 25.88 29.91 -31.75
N ALA A 396 25.92 30.51 -30.55
CA ALA A 396 26.00 31.94 -30.20
C ALA A 396 24.73 32.75 -30.55
N ILE A 397 23.84 32.98 -29.56
CA ILE A 397 23.55 34.26 -28.85
C ILE A 397 22.68 35.25 -29.65
N SER A 398 21.49 35.57 -29.12
CA SER A 398 21.10 36.96 -28.80
C SER A 398 19.88 37.01 -27.87
N ARG A 399 19.94 37.96 -26.93
CA ARG A 399 18.83 38.40 -26.05
C ARG A 399 18.06 39.51 -26.75
N CYS A 400 16.76 39.64 -26.46
CA CYS A 400 16.07 40.92 -26.51
C CYS A 400 15.04 41.01 -25.37
N ALA A 401 14.96 42.18 -24.76
CA ALA A 401 14.18 42.51 -23.58
C ALA A 401 13.22 43.68 -23.88
N SER A 402 12.08 43.75 -23.17
CA SER A 402 11.28 44.93 -22.74
C SER A 402 9.80 44.49 -22.57
N LYS A 403 9.20 44.55 -21.38
CA LYS A 403 8.61 45.66 -20.57
C LYS A 403 7.17 46.05 -20.96
N SER A 404 6.37 46.28 -19.91
CA SER A 404 4.98 46.81 -19.81
C SER A 404 3.86 45.77 -19.90
N GLY A 405 2.75 45.82 -19.17
CA GLY A 405 2.21 46.72 -18.16
C GLY A 405 0.97 46.04 -17.53
N GLY A 406 0.60 46.40 -16.30
CA GLY A 406 -0.47 45.74 -15.56
C GLY A 406 -1.89 46.16 -15.94
N ALA A 407 -2.86 45.26 -15.79
CA ALA A 407 -4.21 45.51 -15.30
C ALA A 407 -4.95 44.17 -15.06
N ALA A 408 -5.80 44.17 -14.04
CA ALA A 408 -6.56 43.06 -13.49
C ALA A 408 -7.47 42.31 -14.49
N ARG A 409 -7.69 41.01 -14.26
CA ARG A 409 -9.01 40.45 -13.91
C ARG A 409 -8.96 38.95 -13.59
N LEU A 410 -9.82 38.62 -12.64
CA LEU A 410 -10.13 37.37 -11.96
C LEU A 410 -10.86 36.36 -12.89
N TRP A 411 -10.61 35.07 -12.63
CA TRP A 411 -11.38 33.84 -12.98
C TRP A 411 -11.11 33.12 -14.33
N SER A 412 -10.36 32.02 -14.26
CA SER A 412 -10.74 30.68 -14.77
C SER A 412 -9.48 29.80 -14.89
N LEU A 413 -9.30 28.85 -13.96
CA LEU A 413 -8.27 27.81 -14.05
C LEU A 413 -8.88 26.57 -14.74
N ALA A 414 -8.82 26.55 -16.06
CA ALA A 414 -8.92 25.34 -16.86
C ALA A 414 -7.87 25.43 -17.97
N ALA A 415 -6.87 24.55 -17.95
CA ALA A 415 -5.88 24.45 -19.03
C ALA A 415 -6.59 24.01 -20.33
N PRO A 416 -6.42 24.69 -21.48
CA PRO A 416 -7.02 24.23 -22.73
C PRO A 416 -6.15 23.13 -23.36
N PHE A 417 -6.70 21.91 -23.46
CA PHE A 417 -6.14 20.87 -24.32
C PHE A 417 -6.51 21.18 -25.78
N ARG A 418 -5.54 21.07 -26.70
CA ARG A 418 -5.81 21.08 -28.14
C ARG A 418 -5.65 19.68 -28.68
N VAL A 419 -6.64 19.20 -29.42
CA VAL A 419 -6.58 17.94 -30.15
C VAL A 419 -6.29 18.27 -31.61
N ASP A 420 -5.09 17.95 -32.06
CA ASP A 420 -4.75 18.03 -33.48
C ASP A 420 -4.98 16.65 -34.12
N ILE A 421 -5.65 16.65 -35.27
CA ILE A 421 -5.95 15.45 -36.06
C ILE A 421 -5.09 15.52 -37.32
N ASP A 422 -4.18 14.56 -37.46
CA ASP A 422 -3.47 14.35 -38.71
C ASP A 422 -4.42 13.70 -39.73
N LYS A 423 -4.80 14.46 -40.76
CA LYS A 423 -5.75 14.03 -41.80
C LYS A 423 -5.20 12.95 -42.74
N THR A 424 -3.92 12.61 -42.63
CA THR A 424 -3.26 11.60 -43.48
C THR A 424 -3.13 10.25 -42.78
N THR A 425 -3.05 10.23 -41.44
CA THR A 425 -2.85 8.99 -40.66
C THR A 425 -4.00 8.68 -39.69
N GLY A 426 -4.92 9.63 -39.45
CA GLY A 426 -6.07 9.46 -38.57
C GLY A 426 -5.73 9.41 -37.08
N ILE A 427 -4.45 9.59 -36.72
CA ILE A 427 -3.99 9.56 -35.33
C ILE A 427 -4.33 10.89 -34.65
N ARG A 428 -4.96 10.81 -33.47
CA ARG A 428 -5.27 11.95 -32.61
C ARG A 428 -4.21 12.08 -31.53
N THR A 429 -3.48 13.19 -31.53
CA THR A 429 -2.43 13.45 -30.53
C THR A 429 -2.90 14.53 -29.57
N LEU A 430 -2.90 14.21 -28.27
CA LEU A 430 -3.26 15.14 -27.20
C LEU A 430 -1.98 15.84 -26.72
N CYS A 431 -1.79 17.11 -27.07
CA CYS A 431 -0.65 17.89 -26.58
C CYS A 431 -1.08 18.84 -25.46
N VAL A 432 -0.34 18.79 -24.35
CA VAL A 432 -0.45 19.73 -23.23
C VAL A 432 0.52 20.87 -23.47
N LYS A 433 0.07 22.13 -23.35
CA LYS A 433 0.96 23.30 -23.37
C LYS A 433 1.67 23.48 -22.03
#